data_AF-A0A377JUW2-F1
#
_entry.id   AF-A0A377JUW2-F1
#
_cell.length_a   1.000
_cell.length_b   1.000
_cell.length_c   1.000
_cell.angle_alpha   90.00
_cell.angle_beta   90.00
_cell.angle_gamma   90.00
#
_symmetry.space_group_name_H-M   'P 1'
#
loop_
_entity.id
_entity.type
_entity.pdbx_description
1 polymer ?
#
loop_
_entity_poly.entity_id
_entity_poly.type
_entity_poly.pdbx_seq_one_letter_code
_entity_poly.pdbx_strand_id
1 'polypeptide(L)'
;MITPPPPPTIPSILTKIGEFFKKAIEYAPRVISFIKGVKSLFSSDKENLESATQEAYNEDAQNPSENAEVLNALNELKNNAKDKAHYLEDTLIAMLDKYVEPLIDMLEQGQISTRNIDRAMNVSEKAIRQIFTRNITQNLSIDNAKCLNILKLPGQEARKESLEHLYNETLSKALKEITSELEKSFATMQESLSEILQEKIELKQAFLQRDTALLEELQNATTQEKQKTQIFIAEQIACQNILSQMLSKLA
;
A
#
# COMPACT_ATOMS: atom_id res chain seq x y z
N MET A 1 -41.11 0.57 13.60
CA MET A 1 -40.53 0.10 12.32
C MET A 1 -39.40 1.04 11.98
N ILE A 2 -38.15 0.59 12.08
CA ILE A 2 -36.98 1.41 11.72
C ILE A 2 -36.75 1.15 10.23
N THR A 3 -37.02 2.13 9.39
CA THR A 3 -36.69 2.08 7.97
C THR A 3 -35.18 2.03 7.81
N PRO A 4 -34.62 1.13 6.98
CA PRO A 4 -33.20 1.15 6.69
C PRO A 4 -32.85 2.51 6.06
N PRO A 5 -31.65 3.06 6.34
CA PRO A 5 -31.20 4.27 5.68
C PRO A 5 -31.21 4.05 4.15
N PRO A 6 -31.60 5.07 3.36
CA PRO A 6 -31.59 4.96 1.92
C PRO A 6 -30.16 4.63 1.43
N PRO A 7 -30.02 3.71 0.45
CA PRO A 7 -28.71 3.35 -0.07
C PRO A 7 -28.00 4.61 -0.57
N PRO A 8 -26.68 4.75 -0.31
CA PRO A 8 -25.93 5.93 -0.71
C PRO A 8 -26.07 6.14 -2.22
N THR A 9 -26.49 7.34 -2.61
CA THR A 9 -26.65 7.68 -4.02
C THR A 9 -25.26 7.77 -4.67
N ILE A 10 -25.12 7.20 -5.86
CA ILE A 10 -23.87 7.08 -6.64
C ILE A 10 -23.08 8.40 -6.78
N PRO A 11 -23.70 9.60 -6.89
CA PRO A 11 -22.97 10.88 -6.84
C PRO A 11 -22.13 11.06 -5.57
N SER A 12 -22.61 10.58 -4.42
CA SER A 12 -21.86 10.63 -3.15
C SER A 12 -20.63 9.72 -3.15
N ILE A 13 -20.68 8.60 -3.88
CA ILE A 13 -19.56 7.65 -4.01
C ILE A 13 -18.46 8.27 -4.89
N LEU A 14 -18.83 8.89 -6.01
CA LEU A 14 -17.88 9.58 -6.91
C LEU A 14 -17.16 10.75 -6.21
N THR A 15 -17.91 11.57 -5.45
CA THR A 15 -17.32 12.67 -4.67
C THR A 15 -16.36 12.13 -3.60
N LYS A 16 -16.73 11.06 -2.89
CA LYS A 16 -15.87 10.45 -1.86
C LYS A 16 -14.63 9.76 -2.44
N ILE A 17 -14.74 9.13 -3.62
CA ILE A 17 -13.57 8.57 -4.33
C ILE A 17 -12.64 9.71 -4.79
N GLY A 18 -13.18 10.81 -5.30
CA GLY A 18 -12.38 12.01 -5.63
C GLY A 18 -11.69 12.65 -4.41
N GLU A 19 -12.37 12.73 -3.27
CA GLU A 19 -11.78 13.15 -2.00
C GLU A 19 -10.68 12.19 -1.51
N PHE A 20 -10.87 10.88 -1.72
CA PHE A 20 -9.87 9.88 -1.42
C PHE A 20 -8.63 10.02 -2.31
N PHE A 21 -8.80 10.18 -3.62
CA PHE A 21 -7.68 10.45 -4.54
C PHE A 21 -6.86 11.66 -4.11
N LYS A 22 -7.58 12.73 -3.72
CA LYS A 22 -6.95 13.94 -3.18
C LYS A 22 -6.20 13.63 -1.88
N LYS A 23 -6.77 12.84 -0.98
CA LYS A 23 -6.11 12.38 0.26
C LYS A 23 -4.91 11.47 -0.01
N ALA A 24 -4.98 10.53 -0.96
CA ALA A 24 -3.88 9.63 -1.32
C ALA A 24 -2.70 10.41 -1.92
N ILE A 25 -2.99 11.38 -2.79
CA ILE A 25 -2.00 12.33 -3.34
C ILE A 25 -1.43 13.24 -2.22
N GLU A 26 -2.23 13.63 -1.24
CA GLU A 26 -1.76 14.35 -0.04
C GLU A 26 -0.98 13.44 0.94
N TYR A 27 -1.18 12.12 0.89
CA TYR A 27 -0.66 11.15 1.87
C TYR A 27 0.65 10.51 1.45
N ALA A 28 0.86 10.22 0.16
CA ALA A 28 2.17 9.78 -0.33
C ALA A 28 3.31 10.71 0.12
N PRO A 29 3.18 12.06 0.05
CA PRO A 29 4.14 13.00 0.62
C PRO A 29 4.30 12.88 2.14
N ARG A 30 3.26 12.52 2.89
CA ARG A 30 3.30 12.34 4.36
C ARG A 30 3.98 11.06 4.77
N VAL A 31 3.72 9.94 4.08
CA VAL A 31 4.45 8.67 4.29
C VAL A 31 5.92 8.87 3.93
N ILE A 32 6.21 9.56 2.83
CA ILE A 32 7.57 9.92 2.42
C ILE A 32 8.23 10.86 3.44
N SER A 33 7.50 11.86 3.95
CA SER A 33 8.00 12.79 4.97
C SER A 33 8.21 12.10 6.31
N PHE A 34 7.33 11.16 6.67
CA PHE A 34 7.49 10.31 7.83
C PHE A 34 8.78 9.50 7.65
N ILE A 35 8.91 8.73 6.56
CA ILE A 35 10.12 7.99 6.16
C ILE A 35 11.40 8.85 6.28
N LYS A 36 11.36 10.11 5.80
CA LYS A 36 12.48 11.05 5.92
C LYS A 36 12.75 11.51 7.35
N GLY A 37 11.71 11.65 8.17
CA GLY A 37 11.78 12.01 9.59
C GLY A 37 12.20 10.85 10.50
N VAL A 38 11.97 9.59 10.11
CA VAL A 38 12.35 8.41 10.90
C VAL A 38 13.84 8.04 10.80
N LYS A 39 14.65 8.82 10.08
CA LYS A 39 16.10 8.62 9.98
C LYS A 39 16.78 8.57 11.37
N SER A 40 16.22 9.24 12.36
CA SER A 40 16.67 9.20 13.76
C SER A 40 16.38 7.89 14.50
N LEU A 41 15.36 7.11 14.09
CA LEU A 41 15.12 5.78 14.69
C LEU A 41 16.21 4.77 14.28
N PHE A 42 16.95 5.08 13.24
CA PHE A 42 18.06 4.29 12.73
C PHE A 42 19.43 4.87 13.11
N SER A 43 19.53 5.61 14.21
CA SER A 43 20.85 5.76 14.82
C SER A 43 21.36 4.37 15.21
N SER A 44 22.58 4.05 14.78
CA SER A 44 23.27 2.82 15.20
C SER A 44 23.34 2.83 16.72
N ASP A 45 23.17 1.64 17.32
CA ASP A 45 23.36 1.52 18.75
C ASP A 45 24.85 1.72 19.04
N LYS A 46 25.18 2.77 19.79
CA LYS A 46 26.59 3.19 19.97
C LYS A 46 27.41 2.08 20.62
N GLU A 47 26.82 1.34 21.54
CA GLU A 47 27.45 0.22 22.24
C GLU A 47 27.75 -0.93 21.28
N ASN A 48 26.74 -1.41 20.53
CA ASN A 48 26.94 -2.49 19.54
C ASN A 48 27.92 -2.09 18.42
N LEU A 49 27.90 -0.82 18.01
CA LEU A 49 28.82 -0.28 17.01
C LEU A 49 30.26 -0.22 17.54
N GLU A 50 30.45 0.21 18.78
CA GLU A 50 31.77 0.20 19.44
C GLU A 50 32.33 -1.22 19.56
N SER A 51 31.51 -2.18 20.02
CA SER A 51 31.92 -3.59 20.11
C SER A 51 32.28 -4.18 18.74
N ALA A 52 31.51 -3.89 17.68
CA ALA A 52 31.79 -4.39 16.32
C ALA A 52 33.04 -3.77 15.69
N THR A 53 33.59 -2.72 16.29
CA THR A 53 34.72 -1.94 15.75
C THR A 53 35.92 -1.91 16.69
N GLN A 54 35.86 -2.63 17.80
CA GLN A 54 36.92 -2.69 18.79
C GLN A 54 38.17 -3.39 18.21
N GLU A 55 38.01 -4.55 17.60
CA GLU A 55 39.11 -5.34 17.02
C GLU A 55 38.94 -5.54 15.51
N ALA A 56 40.02 -5.40 14.75
CA ALA A 56 39.96 -5.54 13.30
C ALA A 56 39.74 -7.00 12.93
N TYR A 57 38.84 -7.26 11.97
CA TYR A 57 38.58 -8.61 11.49
C TYR A 57 39.83 -9.16 10.79
N ASN A 58 40.31 -10.32 11.24
CA ASN A 58 41.48 -11.00 10.68
C ASN A 58 41.05 -12.21 9.84
N GLU A 59 41.00 -12.07 8.52
CA GLU A 59 40.57 -13.17 7.63
C GLU A 59 41.52 -14.38 7.67
N ASP A 60 42.80 -14.17 7.98
CA ASP A 60 43.83 -15.20 8.06
C ASP A 60 43.96 -15.79 9.49
N ALA A 61 43.02 -15.47 10.39
CA ALA A 61 42.99 -16.00 11.75
C ALA A 61 43.01 -17.53 11.75
N GLN A 62 44.00 -18.12 12.43
CA GLN A 62 44.10 -19.58 12.55
C GLN A 62 43.14 -20.13 13.60
N ASN A 63 42.76 -19.30 14.58
CA ASN A 63 41.82 -19.66 15.61
C ASN A 63 40.46 -18.97 15.35
N PRO A 64 39.36 -19.75 15.20
CA PRO A 64 38.01 -19.20 15.03
C PRO A 64 37.58 -18.22 16.14
N SER A 65 38.17 -18.30 17.34
CA SER A 65 37.86 -17.37 18.42
C SER A 65 38.36 -15.94 18.19
N GLU A 66 39.37 -15.74 17.33
CA GLU A 66 39.98 -14.42 17.07
C GLU A 66 39.01 -13.45 16.39
N ASN A 67 38.03 -13.95 15.62
CA ASN A 67 36.98 -13.11 15.01
C ASN A 67 35.63 -13.26 15.70
N ALA A 68 35.50 -14.12 16.70
CA ALA A 68 34.21 -14.48 17.28
C ALA A 68 33.51 -13.25 17.89
N GLU A 69 34.26 -12.37 18.56
CA GLU A 69 33.71 -11.15 19.17
C GLU A 69 33.21 -10.16 18.11
N VAL A 70 34.00 -9.93 17.04
CA VAL A 70 33.61 -9.06 15.92
C VAL A 70 32.37 -9.59 15.20
N LEU A 71 32.30 -10.91 14.97
CA LEU A 71 31.16 -11.56 14.31
C LEU A 71 29.90 -11.53 15.18
N ASN A 72 30.03 -11.74 16.48
CA ASN A 72 28.90 -11.66 17.42
C ASN A 72 28.36 -10.22 17.48
N ALA A 73 29.24 -9.22 17.63
CA ALA A 73 28.84 -7.82 17.65
C ALA A 73 28.20 -7.37 16.33
N LEU A 74 28.70 -7.84 15.17
CA LEU A 74 28.08 -7.58 13.88
C LEU A 74 26.67 -8.19 13.79
N ASN A 75 26.48 -9.41 14.30
CA ASN A 75 25.18 -10.07 14.35
C ASN A 75 24.20 -9.33 15.28
N GLU A 76 24.67 -8.82 16.42
CA GLU A 76 23.87 -7.99 17.33
C GLU A 76 23.47 -6.67 16.68
N LEU A 77 24.41 -5.98 16.00
CA LEU A 77 24.12 -4.77 15.22
C LEU A 77 23.05 -5.03 14.14
N LYS A 78 23.18 -6.16 13.45
CA LYS A 78 22.22 -6.61 12.43
C LYS A 78 20.84 -6.91 13.02
N ASN A 79 20.77 -7.56 14.18
CA ASN A 79 19.51 -7.87 14.84
C ASN A 79 18.82 -6.59 15.36
N ASN A 80 19.59 -5.67 15.97
CA ASN A 80 19.08 -4.36 16.38
C ASN A 80 18.50 -3.56 15.19
N ALA A 81 19.18 -3.61 14.03
CA ALA A 81 18.67 -3.00 12.81
C ALA A 81 17.33 -3.61 12.36
N LYS A 82 17.19 -4.94 12.45
CA LYS A 82 15.96 -5.66 12.10
C LYS A 82 14.82 -5.32 13.06
N ASP A 83 15.07 -5.26 14.36
CA ASP A 83 14.04 -4.92 15.36
C ASP A 83 13.49 -3.50 15.13
N LYS A 84 14.38 -2.54 14.88
CA LYS A 84 14.01 -1.16 14.49
C LYS A 84 13.25 -1.13 13.17
N ALA A 85 13.67 -1.94 12.20
CA ALA A 85 12.98 -2.05 10.91
C ALA A 85 11.57 -2.62 11.09
N HIS A 86 11.38 -3.66 11.90
CA HIS A 86 10.06 -4.24 12.16
C HIS A 86 9.08 -3.23 12.76
N TYR A 87 9.51 -2.41 13.72
CA TYR A 87 8.67 -1.32 14.23
C TYR A 87 8.21 -0.37 13.11
N LEU A 88 9.12 -0.02 12.19
CA LEU A 88 8.80 0.84 11.08
C LEU A 88 7.91 0.16 10.03
N GLU A 89 8.14 -1.12 9.74
CA GLU A 89 7.30 -1.95 8.88
C GLU A 89 5.86 -1.95 9.37
N ASP A 90 5.64 -2.27 10.65
CA ASP A 90 4.30 -2.30 11.24
C ASP A 90 3.65 -0.91 11.26
N THR A 91 4.44 0.15 11.49
CA THR A 91 3.93 1.53 11.42
C THR A 91 3.50 1.91 10.01
N LEU A 92 4.28 1.52 8.99
CA LEU A 92 3.96 1.78 7.59
C LEU A 92 2.71 1.00 7.16
N ILE A 93 2.59 -0.26 7.56
CA ILE A 93 1.43 -1.11 7.24
C ILE A 93 0.17 -0.54 7.91
N ALA A 94 0.22 -0.26 9.22
CA ALA A 94 -0.92 0.33 9.94
C ALA A 94 -1.33 1.68 9.36
N MET A 95 -0.36 2.47 8.87
CA MET A 95 -0.68 3.68 8.11
C MET A 95 -1.42 3.33 6.83
N LEU A 96 -0.93 2.41 5.99
CA LEU A 96 -1.64 2.03 4.76
C LEU A 96 -3.06 1.53 5.03
N ASP A 97 -3.25 0.63 6.00
CA ASP A 97 -4.56 0.05 6.34
C ASP A 97 -5.59 1.14 6.65
N LYS A 98 -5.19 2.10 7.49
CA LYS A 98 -6.01 3.23 7.90
C LYS A 98 -6.57 4.05 6.73
N TYR A 99 -5.89 4.08 5.58
CA TYR A 99 -6.35 4.81 4.39
C TYR A 99 -7.04 3.91 3.38
N VAL A 100 -6.56 2.68 3.18
CA VAL A 100 -7.07 1.79 2.15
C VAL A 100 -8.35 1.06 2.59
N GLU A 101 -8.48 0.66 3.86
CA GLU A 101 -9.68 -0.02 4.36
C GLU A 101 -10.97 0.79 4.15
N PRO A 102 -11.06 2.09 4.51
CA PRO A 102 -12.28 2.86 4.26
C PRO A 102 -12.64 2.99 2.79
N LEU A 103 -11.64 2.91 1.88
CA LEU A 103 -11.90 2.91 0.45
C LEU A 103 -12.51 1.59 0.00
N ILE A 104 -11.96 0.46 0.45
CA ILE A 104 -12.49 -0.87 0.19
C ILE A 104 -13.95 -0.93 0.64
N ASP A 105 -14.24 -0.52 1.88
CA ASP A 105 -15.60 -0.48 2.44
C ASP A 105 -16.57 0.34 1.57
N MET A 106 -16.13 1.51 1.09
CA MET A 106 -16.95 2.37 0.24
C MET A 106 -17.23 1.75 -1.13
N LEU A 107 -16.24 1.09 -1.73
CA LEU A 107 -16.40 0.43 -3.03
C LEU A 107 -17.32 -0.78 -2.91
N GLU A 108 -17.17 -1.58 -1.86
CA GLU A 108 -18.02 -2.74 -1.60
C GLU A 108 -19.48 -2.35 -1.35
N GLN A 109 -19.73 -1.26 -0.61
CA GLN A 109 -21.08 -0.68 -0.48
C GLN A 109 -21.68 -0.27 -1.82
N GLY A 110 -20.84 0.15 -2.77
CA GLY A 110 -21.22 0.45 -4.15
C GLY A 110 -21.33 -0.78 -5.05
N GLN A 111 -21.17 -2.00 -4.51
CA GLN A 111 -21.06 -3.25 -5.26
C GLN A 111 -19.96 -3.21 -6.35
N ILE A 112 -18.85 -2.55 -6.04
CA ILE A 112 -17.67 -2.44 -6.90
C ILE A 112 -16.63 -3.44 -6.42
N SER A 113 -16.02 -4.16 -7.35
CA SER A 113 -14.95 -5.11 -7.05
C SER A 113 -13.69 -4.40 -6.55
N THR A 114 -13.17 -4.84 -5.41
CA THR A 114 -11.97 -4.34 -4.73
C THR A 114 -10.72 -5.19 -4.98
N ARG A 115 -10.85 -6.33 -5.67
CA ARG A 115 -9.78 -7.32 -5.90
C ARG A 115 -8.43 -6.75 -6.33
N ASN A 116 -8.41 -5.74 -7.22
CA ASN A 116 -7.16 -5.14 -7.71
C ASN A 116 -6.49 -4.27 -6.64
N ILE A 117 -7.29 -3.60 -5.81
CA ILE A 117 -6.84 -2.79 -4.68
C ILE A 117 -6.28 -3.70 -3.60
N ASP A 118 -7.01 -4.77 -3.23
CA ASP A 118 -6.54 -5.77 -2.26
C ASP A 118 -5.22 -6.40 -2.71
N ARG A 119 -5.09 -6.70 -4.01
CA ARG A 119 -3.86 -7.26 -4.57
C ARG A 119 -2.70 -6.26 -4.46
N ALA A 120 -2.91 -5.00 -4.80
CA ALA A 120 -1.89 -3.96 -4.70
C ALA A 120 -1.45 -3.74 -3.24
N MET A 121 -2.39 -3.79 -2.31
CA MET A 121 -2.15 -3.69 -0.87
C MET A 121 -1.30 -4.86 -0.36
N ASN A 122 -1.71 -6.09 -0.67
CA ASN A 122 -0.96 -7.31 -0.31
C ASN A 122 0.47 -7.32 -0.87
N VAL A 123 0.68 -6.79 -2.09
CA VAL A 123 2.02 -6.64 -2.67
C VAL A 123 2.84 -5.62 -1.88
N SER A 124 2.23 -4.48 -1.52
CA SER A 124 2.87 -3.42 -0.74
C SER A 124 3.32 -3.91 0.64
N GLU A 125 2.45 -4.60 1.38
CA GLU A 125 2.77 -5.13 2.70
C GLU A 125 3.92 -6.14 2.64
N LYS A 126 3.89 -7.06 1.67
CA LYS A 126 4.99 -8.01 1.46
C LYS A 126 6.29 -7.31 1.12
N ALA A 127 6.24 -6.28 0.27
CA ALA A 127 7.41 -5.49 -0.08
C ALA A 127 8.00 -4.80 1.16
N ILE A 128 7.17 -4.14 1.97
CA ILE A 128 7.58 -3.48 3.21
C ILE A 128 8.33 -4.46 4.13
N ARG A 129 7.74 -5.63 4.40
CA ARG A 129 8.33 -6.65 5.31
C ARG A 129 9.62 -7.27 4.78
N GLN A 130 9.78 -7.37 3.46
CA GLN A 130 10.93 -8.06 2.85
C GLN A 130 12.12 -7.14 2.57
N ILE A 131 11.87 -5.89 2.17
CA ILE A 131 12.91 -4.98 1.68
C ILE A 131 13.94 -4.65 2.77
N PHE A 132 13.50 -4.37 3.99
CA PHE A 132 14.42 -4.11 5.10
C PHE A 132 15.26 -5.34 5.43
N THR A 133 14.60 -6.46 5.72
CA THR A 133 15.27 -7.71 6.08
C THR A 133 16.31 -8.11 5.03
N ARG A 134 15.97 -7.98 3.74
CA ARG A 134 16.87 -8.25 2.62
C ARG A 134 18.07 -7.31 2.62
N ASN A 135 17.85 -5.99 2.65
CA ASN A 135 18.93 -5.01 2.60
C ASN A 135 19.86 -5.12 3.81
N ILE A 136 19.32 -5.27 5.02
CA ILE A 136 20.11 -5.43 6.25
C ILE A 136 20.96 -6.70 6.15
N THR A 137 20.36 -7.83 5.79
CA THR A 137 21.05 -9.12 5.73
C THR A 137 22.15 -9.16 4.66
N GLN A 138 21.92 -8.51 3.51
CA GLN A 138 22.87 -8.51 2.40
C GLN A 138 24.03 -7.51 2.57
N ASN A 139 23.81 -6.40 3.28
CA ASN A 139 24.83 -5.36 3.41
C ASN A 139 25.59 -5.42 4.74
N LEU A 140 24.96 -5.87 5.83
CA LEU A 140 25.62 -6.08 7.13
C LEU A 140 25.98 -7.56 7.30
N SER A 141 26.89 -8.04 6.44
CA SER A 141 27.42 -9.41 6.47
C SER A 141 28.88 -9.42 6.03
N ILE A 142 29.68 -10.34 6.55
CA ILE A 142 31.05 -10.59 6.08
C ILE A 142 31.10 -11.06 4.62
N ASP A 143 30.01 -11.66 4.11
CA ASP A 143 29.89 -12.03 2.69
C ASP A 143 29.80 -10.79 1.79
N ASN A 144 29.49 -9.62 2.36
CA ASN A 144 29.49 -8.36 1.65
C ASN A 144 30.89 -7.75 1.66
N ALA A 145 31.51 -7.65 0.47
CA ALA A 145 32.85 -7.12 0.33
C ALA A 145 33.05 -5.72 0.95
N LYS A 146 32.03 -4.84 0.88
CA LYS A 146 32.11 -3.51 1.48
C LYS A 146 32.12 -3.58 3.00
N CYS A 147 31.27 -4.41 3.61
CA CYS A 147 31.25 -4.63 5.05
C CYS A 147 32.56 -5.28 5.53
N LEU A 148 33.03 -6.33 4.85
CA LEU A 148 34.28 -7.00 5.16
C LEU A 148 35.48 -6.06 5.13
N ASN A 149 35.57 -5.22 4.08
CA ASN A 149 36.65 -4.24 3.96
C ASN A 149 36.62 -3.21 5.08
N ILE A 150 35.42 -2.80 5.53
CA ILE A 150 35.26 -1.90 6.68
C ILE A 150 35.77 -2.59 7.95
N LEU A 151 35.37 -3.84 8.22
CA LEU A 151 35.80 -4.55 9.44
C LEU A 151 37.31 -4.76 9.52
N LYS A 152 38.01 -4.78 8.37
CA LYS A 152 39.47 -4.90 8.26
C LYS A 152 40.23 -3.58 8.41
N LEU A 153 39.56 -2.41 8.40
CA LEU A 153 40.26 -1.13 8.42
C LEU A 153 41.12 -0.98 9.69
N PRO A 154 42.35 -0.45 9.57
CA PRO A 154 43.17 -0.14 10.74
C PRO A 154 42.58 1.07 11.48
N GLY A 155 42.53 0.99 12.81
CA GLY A 155 42.02 2.05 13.67
C GLY A 155 40.51 1.94 13.95
N GLN A 156 40.15 1.96 15.24
CA GLN A 156 38.78 1.81 15.72
C GLN A 156 37.85 2.93 15.22
N GLU A 157 38.26 4.19 15.32
CA GLU A 157 37.40 5.33 14.94
C GLU A 157 37.07 5.34 13.44
N ALA A 158 38.06 5.07 12.58
CA ALA A 158 37.83 5.00 11.13
C ALA A 158 36.87 3.85 10.76
N ARG A 159 36.95 2.71 11.50
CA ARG A 159 36.01 1.60 11.37
C ARG A 159 34.61 1.97 11.81
N LYS A 160 34.49 2.62 12.96
CA LYS A 160 33.23 3.11 13.53
C LYS A 160 32.50 4.02 12.57
N GLU A 161 33.17 5.07 12.08
CA GLU A 161 32.58 6.01 11.11
C GLU A 161 32.15 5.31 9.83
N SER A 162 32.98 4.41 9.29
CA SER A 162 32.69 3.70 8.05
C SER A 162 31.54 2.69 8.20
N LEU A 163 31.48 1.98 9.33
CA LEU A 163 30.42 1.02 9.62
C LEU A 163 29.10 1.72 9.89
N GLU A 164 29.12 2.84 10.62
CA GLU A 164 27.94 3.70 10.81
C GLU A 164 27.43 4.26 9.47
N HIS A 165 28.34 4.68 8.58
CA HIS A 165 27.96 5.11 7.25
C HIS A 165 27.29 3.98 6.45
N LEU A 166 27.87 2.78 6.44
CA LEU A 166 27.29 1.61 5.76
C LEU A 166 25.91 1.23 6.33
N TYR A 167 25.76 1.28 7.65
CA TYR A 167 24.50 1.05 8.36
C TYR A 167 23.42 2.03 7.87
N ASN A 168 23.72 3.33 7.89
CA ASN A 168 22.81 4.38 7.46
C ASN A 168 22.47 4.30 5.96
N GLU A 169 23.46 3.97 5.13
CA GLU A 169 23.29 3.79 3.69
C GLU A 169 22.35 2.61 3.38
N THR A 170 22.54 1.48 4.07
CA THR A 170 21.73 0.27 3.93
C THR A 170 20.25 0.56 4.18
N LEU A 171 19.97 1.28 5.27
CA LEU A 171 18.60 1.60 5.67
C LEU A 171 17.99 2.68 4.78
N SER A 172 18.78 3.69 4.39
CA SER A 172 18.35 4.70 3.43
C SER A 172 17.99 4.08 2.08
N LYS A 173 18.73 3.05 1.64
CA LYS A 173 18.43 2.30 0.42
C LYS A 173 17.13 1.52 0.55
N ALA A 174 16.94 0.78 1.65
CA ALA A 174 15.70 0.05 1.91
C ALA A 174 14.48 0.98 1.90
N LEU A 175 14.58 2.16 2.53
CA LEU A 175 13.52 3.16 2.55
C LEU A 175 13.17 3.72 1.17
N LYS A 176 14.17 3.96 0.31
CA LYS A 176 13.95 4.40 -1.08
C LYS A 176 13.25 3.31 -1.89
N GLU A 177 13.65 2.06 -1.73
CA GLU A 177 13.02 0.93 -2.40
C GLU A 177 11.56 0.76 -1.96
N ILE A 178 11.27 0.84 -0.65
CA ILE A 178 9.89 0.82 -0.12
C ILE A 178 9.08 1.98 -0.71
N THR A 179 9.63 3.18 -0.72
CA THR A 179 8.96 4.36 -1.29
C THR A 179 8.56 4.11 -2.75
N SER A 180 9.47 3.56 -3.56
CA SER A 180 9.19 3.25 -4.97
C SER A 180 8.11 2.18 -5.14
N GLU A 181 8.09 1.14 -4.29
CA GLU A 181 7.05 0.11 -4.34
C GLU A 181 5.66 0.65 -3.93
N LEU A 182 5.63 1.56 -2.96
CA LEU A 182 4.39 2.24 -2.58
C LEU A 182 3.90 3.16 -3.70
N GLU A 183 4.78 3.94 -4.34
CA GLU A 183 4.43 4.78 -5.49
C GLU A 183 3.81 3.96 -6.63
N LYS A 184 4.39 2.81 -6.97
CA LYS A 184 3.84 1.89 -7.98
C LYS A 184 2.46 1.37 -7.58
N SER A 185 2.31 0.95 -6.32
CA SER A 185 1.06 0.39 -5.83
C SER A 185 -0.06 1.44 -5.79
N PHE A 186 0.25 2.68 -5.41
CA PHE A 186 -0.68 3.80 -5.51
C PHE A 186 -1.07 4.11 -6.95
N ALA A 187 -0.12 4.06 -7.89
CA ALA A 187 -0.43 4.24 -9.32
C ALA A 187 -1.36 3.13 -9.85
N THR A 188 -1.14 1.87 -9.49
CA THR A 188 -2.02 0.75 -9.87
C THR A 188 -3.42 0.88 -9.26
N MET A 189 -3.51 1.26 -7.99
CA MET A 189 -4.81 1.54 -7.35
C MET A 189 -5.53 2.70 -8.06
N GLN A 190 -4.78 3.74 -8.42
CA GLN A 190 -5.32 4.87 -9.16
C GLN A 190 -5.89 4.47 -10.52
N GLU A 191 -5.13 3.74 -11.31
CA GLU A 191 -5.55 3.26 -12.63
C GLU A 191 -6.80 2.38 -12.52
N SER A 192 -6.79 1.41 -11.59
CA SER A 192 -7.93 0.52 -11.35
C SER A 192 -9.20 1.30 -10.99
N LEU A 193 -9.08 2.29 -10.12
CA LEU A 193 -10.21 3.15 -9.75
C LEU A 193 -10.68 4.00 -10.92
N SER A 194 -9.76 4.59 -11.70
CA SER A 194 -10.11 5.37 -12.89
C SER A 194 -10.89 4.55 -13.92
N GLU A 195 -10.47 3.31 -14.18
CA GLU A 195 -11.18 2.38 -15.07
C GLU A 195 -12.60 2.09 -14.57
N ILE A 196 -12.73 1.75 -13.30
CA ILE A 196 -14.03 1.50 -12.65
C ILE A 196 -14.95 2.72 -12.79
N LEU A 197 -14.43 3.91 -12.50
CA LEU A 197 -15.21 5.15 -12.59
C LEU A 197 -15.67 5.42 -14.02
N GLN A 198 -14.77 5.23 -14.99
CA GLN A 198 -15.07 5.43 -16.40
C GLN A 198 -16.17 4.48 -16.87
N GLU A 199 -16.08 3.19 -16.54
CA GLU A 199 -17.10 2.19 -16.89
C GLU A 199 -18.48 2.59 -16.32
N LYS A 200 -18.52 3.04 -15.05
CA LYS A 200 -19.77 3.48 -14.43
C LYS A 200 -20.35 4.75 -15.07
N ILE A 201 -19.49 5.69 -15.46
CA ILE A 201 -19.91 6.92 -16.17
C ILE A 201 -20.50 6.55 -17.53
N GLU A 202 -19.85 5.69 -18.29
CA GLU A 202 -20.31 5.24 -19.62
C GLU A 202 -21.65 4.51 -19.54
N LEU A 203 -21.80 3.57 -18.58
CA LEU A 203 -23.08 2.91 -18.32
C LEU A 203 -24.18 3.92 -17.98
N LYS A 204 -23.88 4.97 -17.21
CA LYS A 204 -24.84 6.02 -16.88
C LYS A 204 -25.20 6.89 -18.07
N GLN A 205 -24.23 7.24 -18.91
CA GLN A 205 -24.49 7.98 -20.15
C GLN A 205 -25.38 7.16 -21.08
N ALA A 206 -25.14 5.85 -21.21
CA ALA A 206 -26.00 4.96 -21.99
C ALA A 206 -27.44 4.91 -21.46
N PHE A 207 -27.62 4.79 -20.14
CA PHE A 207 -28.96 4.84 -19.53
C PHE A 207 -29.64 6.20 -19.75
N LEU A 208 -28.94 7.31 -19.55
CA LEU A 208 -29.49 8.65 -19.75
C LEU A 208 -29.87 8.90 -21.22
N GLN A 209 -29.04 8.45 -22.17
CA GLN A 209 -29.35 8.54 -23.60
C GLN A 209 -30.60 7.73 -23.94
N ARG A 210 -30.68 6.48 -23.45
CA ARG A 210 -31.87 5.64 -23.61
C ARG A 210 -33.12 6.30 -23.05
N ASP A 211 -33.04 6.80 -21.82
CA ASP A 211 -34.18 7.41 -21.12
C ASP A 211 -34.59 8.74 -21.78
N THR A 212 -33.62 9.51 -22.31
CA THR A 212 -33.89 10.74 -23.07
C THR A 212 -34.58 10.44 -24.39
N ALA A 213 -34.07 9.46 -25.15
CA ALA A 213 -34.70 9.03 -26.41
C ALA A 213 -36.14 8.53 -26.18
N LEU A 214 -36.36 7.76 -25.12
CA LEU A 214 -37.70 7.31 -24.72
C LEU A 214 -38.63 8.50 -24.37
N LEU A 215 -38.12 9.52 -23.69
CA LEU A 215 -38.89 10.72 -23.38
C LEU A 215 -39.23 11.52 -24.63
N GLU A 216 -38.32 11.63 -25.60
CA GLU A 216 -38.57 12.28 -26.89
C GLU A 216 -39.61 11.52 -27.73
N GLU A 217 -39.53 10.19 -27.79
CA GLU A 217 -40.55 9.35 -28.41
C GLU A 217 -41.92 9.56 -27.75
N LEU A 218 -41.96 9.52 -26.41
CA LEU A 218 -43.18 9.78 -25.65
C LEU A 218 -43.70 11.19 -25.89
N GLN A 219 -42.85 12.21 -25.99
CA GLN A 219 -43.30 13.59 -26.20
C GLN A 219 -44.10 13.72 -27.50
N ASN A 220 -43.67 13.03 -28.56
CA ASN A 220 -44.28 13.05 -29.89
C ASN A 220 -45.38 11.99 -30.09
N ALA A 221 -45.54 11.05 -29.16
CA ALA A 221 -46.50 9.95 -29.24
C ALA A 221 -47.94 10.36 -28.89
N THR A 222 -48.89 9.65 -29.48
CA THR A 222 -50.32 9.75 -29.14
C THR A 222 -50.60 9.24 -27.72
N THR A 223 -51.76 9.62 -27.15
CA THR A 223 -52.16 9.19 -25.80
C THR A 223 -52.21 7.67 -25.64
N GLN A 224 -52.59 6.95 -26.70
CA GLN A 224 -52.69 5.49 -26.69
C GLN A 224 -51.31 4.80 -26.73
N GLU A 225 -50.36 5.37 -27.47
CA GLU A 225 -48.97 4.90 -27.51
C GLU A 225 -48.27 5.14 -26.16
N LYS A 226 -48.50 6.30 -25.52
CA LYS A 226 -48.00 6.60 -24.17
C LYS A 226 -48.46 5.57 -23.14
N GLN A 227 -49.73 5.17 -23.18
CA GLN A 227 -50.28 4.15 -22.28
C GLN A 227 -49.66 2.76 -22.50
N LYS A 228 -49.44 2.35 -23.76
CA LYS A 228 -48.75 1.09 -24.06
C LYS A 228 -47.32 1.07 -23.51
N THR A 229 -46.58 2.16 -23.70
CA THR A 229 -45.20 2.27 -23.20
C THR A 229 -45.16 2.26 -21.66
N GLN A 230 -46.11 2.91 -20.98
CA GLN A 230 -46.21 2.84 -19.52
C GLN A 230 -46.46 1.41 -19.00
N ILE A 231 -47.35 0.65 -19.65
CA ILE A 231 -47.62 -0.75 -19.29
C ILE A 231 -46.35 -1.59 -19.45
N PHE A 232 -45.65 -1.45 -20.58
CA PHE A 232 -44.40 -2.17 -20.84
C PHE A 232 -43.31 -1.87 -19.80
N ILE A 233 -43.13 -0.61 -19.40
CA ILE A 233 -42.17 -0.23 -18.35
C ILE A 233 -42.57 -0.82 -17.00
N ALA A 234 -43.86 -0.78 -16.65
CA ALA A 234 -44.36 -1.35 -15.40
C ALA A 234 -44.14 -2.87 -15.32
N GLU A 235 -44.32 -3.58 -16.44
CA GLU A 235 -44.02 -5.01 -16.55
C GLU A 235 -42.53 -5.31 -16.36
N GLN A 236 -41.63 -4.52 -16.97
CA GLN A 236 -40.19 -4.68 -16.74
C GLN A 236 -39.80 -4.47 -15.28
N ILE A 237 -40.34 -3.43 -14.62
CA ILE A 237 -40.07 -3.15 -13.21
C ILE A 237 -40.58 -4.30 -12.32
N ALA A 238 -41.78 -4.82 -12.61
CA ALA A 238 -42.33 -5.96 -11.88
C ALA A 238 -41.44 -7.21 -12.00
N CYS A 239 -40.96 -7.51 -13.21
CA CYS A 239 -40.04 -8.62 -13.45
C CYS A 239 -38.71 -8.43 -12.71
N GLN A 240 -38.10 -7.24 -12.75
CA GLN A 240 -36.86 -6.96 -12.02
C GLN A 240 -37.01 -7.08 -10.50
N ASN A 241 -38.15 -6.64 -9.96
CA ASN A 241 -38.46 -6.77 -8.53
C ASN A 241 -38.65 -8.22 -8.11
N ILE A 242 -39.35 -9.02 -8.91
CA ILE A 242 -39.52 -10.46 -8.67
C ILE A 242 -38.15 -11.17 -8.72
N LEU A 243 -37.31 -10.85 -9.70
CA LEU A 243 -35.96 -11.43 -9.84
C LEU A 243 -35.07 -11.07 -8.64
N SER A 244 -35.10 -9.81 -8.20
CA SER A 244 -34.36 -9.36 -7.00
C SER A 244 -34.85 -10.06 -5.73
N GLN A 245 -36.16 -10.29 -5.58
CA GLN A 245 -36.72 -11.03 -4.44
C GLN A 245 -36.38 -12.53 -4.45
N MET A 246 -36.23 -13.12 -5.63
CA MET A 246 -35.80 -14.51 -5.74
C MET A 246 -34.32 -14.66 -5.40
N LEU A 247 -33.48 -13.74 -5.90
CA LEU A 247 -32.05 -13.73 -5.60
C LEU A 247 -31.76 -13.47 -4.12
N SER A 248 -32.54 -12.60 -3.45
CA SER A 248 -32.37 -12.33 -2.01
C SER A 248 -32.82 -13.48 -1.09
N LYS A 249 -33.57 -14.46 -1.59
CA LYS A 249 -33.94 -15.68 -0.86
C LYS A 249 -32.95 -16.84 -1.05
N LEU A 250 -32.00 -16.69 -1.97
CA LEU A 250 -30.99 -17.70 -2.32
C LEU A 250 -29.60 -17.39 -1.71
N ALA A 251 -29.40 -16.18 -1.19
CA ALA A 251 -28.24 -15.77 -0.40
C ALA A 251 -28.51 -15.97 1.09
#